data_AF-A0A7Y0C050-F1
#
_entry.id   AF-A0A7Y0C050-F1
#
_cell.length_a   1.000
_cell.length_b   1.000
_cell.length_c   1.000
_cell.angle_alpha   90.00
_cell.angle_beta   90.00
_cell.angle_gamma   90.00
#
_symmetry.space_group_name_H-M   'P 1'
#
loop_
_entity.id
_entity.type
_entity.pdbx_description
1 polymer ?
#
loop_
_entity_poly.entity_id
_entity_poly.type
_entity_poly.pdbx_seq_one_letter_code
_entity_poly.pdbx_strand_id
1 'polypeptide(L)'
;MNTTAQRIVSALQQLEQFLPGHHSASPDYAENVLTGARVAPVPDPSDEGDGFLTVTFPGGHAMKVNGRLYLHLQIIESARFEADGDDGNITVSQRVAQLSEHLRRKYELN
;
A
#
# COMPACT_ATOMS: atom_id res chain seq x y z
N MET A 1 -7.41 -16.97 -6.80
CA MET A 1 -6.38 -16.69 -5.78
C MET A 1 -5.78 -15.34 -6.14
N ASN A 2 -5.65 -14.41 -5.20
CA ASN A 2 -5.11 -13.08 -5.50
C ASN A 2 -3.59 -13.18 -5.66
N THR A 3 -3.05 -12.51 -6.68
CA THR A 3 -1.59 -12.41 -6.86
C THR A 3 -0.96 -11.60 -5.74
N THR A 4 0.35 -11.73 -5.55
CA THR A 4 1.16 -10.91 -4.64
C THR A 4 0.94 -9.42 -4.89
N ALA A 5 0.90 -8.98 -6.15
CA ALA A 5 0.60 -7.59 -6.50
C ALA A 5 -0.81 -7.16 -6.04
N GLN A 6 -1.83 -8.01 -6.24
CA GLN A 6 -3.20 -7.73 -5.77
C GLN A 6 -3.30 -7.69 -4.25
N ARG A 7 -2.60 -8.59 -3.55
CA ARG A 7 -2.54 -8.61 -2.08
C ARG A 7 -1.84 -7.35 -1.54
N ILE A 8 -0.81 -6.87 -2.22
CA ILE A 8 -0.17 -5.59 -1.89
C ILE A 8 -1.14 -4.42 -2.09
N VAL A 9 -1.90 -4.39 -3.19
CA VAL A 9 -2.92 -3.34 -3.41
C VAL A 9 -4.00 -3.38 -2.33
N SER A 10 -4.49 -4.57 -1.95
CA SER A 10 -5.41 -4.72 -0.82
C SER A 10 -4.82 -4.21 0.50
N ALA A 11 -3.52 -4.42 0.73
CA ALA A 11 -2.83 -3.89 1.91
C ALA A 11 -2.72 -2.36 1.89
N LEU A 12 -2.41 -1.76 0.73
CA LEU A 12 -2.38 -0.30 0.56
C LEU A 12 -3.73 0.32 0.88
N GLN A 13 -4.83 -0.29 0.45
CA GLN A 13 -6.20 0.18 0.72
C GLN A 13 -6.58 0.21 2.22
N GLN A 14 -5.76 -0.35 3.11
CA GLN A 14 -5.97 -0.26 4.57
C GLN A 14 -5.22 0.89 5.23
N LEU A 15 -4.32 1.55 4.52
CA LEU A 15 -3.55 2.68 5.04
C LEU A 15 -4.36 3.97 4.92
N GLU A 16 -4.17 4.90 5.86
CA GLU A 16 -5.02 6.08 6.00
C GLU A 16 -5.02 6.96 4.75
N GLN A 17 -3.86 7.09 4.10
CA GLN A 17 -3.72 7.88 2.87
C GLN A 17 -4.38 7.23 1.64
N PHE A 18 -4.98 6.04 1.75
CA PHE A 18 -5.74 5.36 0.69
C PHE A 18 -7.20 5.06 1.07
N LEU A 19 -7.57 5.13 2.35
CA LEU A 19 -8.92 4.81 2.84
C LEU A 19 -10.03 5.65 2.18
N PRO A 20 -9.90 6.99 2.01
CA PRO A 20 -10.97 7.79 1.40
C PRO A 20 -11.11 7.58 -0.12
N GLY A 21 -10.03 7.14 -0.80
CA GLY A 21 -10.02 6.85 -2.24
C GLY A 21 -10.60 5.48 -2.62
N HIS A 22 -11.28 4.80 -1.69
CA HIS A 22 -11.76 3.44 -1.87
C HIS A 22 -12.93 3.40 -2.86
N HIS A 23 -12.65 2.89 -4.07
CA HIS A 23 -13.62 2.76 -5.15
C HIS A 23 -13.79 1.28 -5.50
N SER A 24 -14.81 0.66 -4.90
CA SER A 24 -15.28 -0.73 -5.10
C SER A 24 -14.64 -1.82 -4.23
N ALA A 25 -15.39 -2.93 -4.07
CA ALA A 25 -15.03 -4.11 -3.29
C ALA A 25 -13.94 -5.00 -3.94
N SER A 26 -13.41 -4.61 -5.10
CA SER A 26 -12.36 -5.34 -5.81
C SER A 26 -11.01 -4.62 -5.65
N PRO A 27 -9.89 -5.33 -5.42
CA PRO A 27 -8.56 -4.75 -5.30
C PRO A 27 -7.96 -4.37 -6.67
N ASP A 28 -8.71 -3.62 -7.47
CA ASP A 28 -8.30 -3.25 -8.83
C ASP A 28 -7.24 -2.14 -8.79
N TYR A 29 -7.35 -1.24 -7.80
CA TYR A 29 -6.36 -0.21 -7.52
C TYR A 29 -6.53 0.40 -6.12
N ALA A 30 -5.50 1.05 -5.63
CA ALA A 30 -5.54 1.96 -4.48
C ALA A 30 -5.29 3.40 -4.97
N GLU A 31 -6.05 4.37 -4.49
CA GLU A 31 -5.85 5.78 -4.83
C GLU A 31 -5.36 6.56 -3.61
N ASN A 32 -4.17 7.15 -3.72
CA ASN A 32 -3.58 7.95 -2.65
C ASN A 32 -4.24 9.34 -2.65
N VAL A 33 -4.87 9.71 -1.54
CA VAL A 33 -5.72 10.92 -1.46
C VAL A 33 -4.94 12.22 -1.45
N LEU A 34 -3.66 12.16 -1.05
CA LEU A 34 -2.80 13.34 -0.98
C LEU A 34 -2.20 13.70 -2.34
N THR A 35 -2.05 12.71 -3.22
CA THR A 35 -1.36 12.86 -4.51
C THR A 35 -2.25 12.60 -5.72
N GLY A 36 -3.42 11.98 -5.53
CA GLY A 36 -4.25 11.42 -6.60
C GLY A 36 -3.59 10.25 -7.34
N ALA A 37 -2.49 9.70 -6.82
CA ALA A 37 -1.78 8.61 -7.48
C ALA A 37 -2.59 7.32 -7.42
N ARG A 38 -2.82 6.71 -8.59
CA ARG A 38 -3.46 5.39 -8.69
C ARG A 38 -2.40 4.29 -8.75
N VAL A 39 -2.56 3.31 -7.88
CA VAL A 39 -1.66 2.16 -7.71
C VAL A 39 -2.41 0.89 -8.08
N ALA A 40 -2.02 0.26 -9.18
CA ALA A 40 -2.67 -0.94 -9.70
C ALA A 40 -1.69 -2.12 -9.75
N PRO A 41 -2.17 -3.37 -9.65
CA PRO A 41 -1.30 -4.54 -9.78
C PRO A 41 -0.82 -4.67 -11.23
N VAL A 42 0.47 -4.97 -11.43
CA VAL A 42 0.94 -5.43 -12.74
C VAL A 42 0.58 -6.91 -12.84
N PRO A 43 -0.13 -7.34 -13.90
CA PRO A 43 -0.41 -8.76 -14.10
C PRO A 43 0.89 -9.54 -14.21
N ASP A 44 1.05 -10.52 -13.33
CA ASP A 44 2.18 -11.45 -13.33
C ASP A 44 1.65 -12.88 -13.38
N PRO A 45 1.80 -13.58 -14.52
CA PRO A 45 1.26 -14.93 -14.68
C PRO A 45 2.01 -15.98 -13.87
N SER A 46 3.23 -15.72 -13.39
CA SER A 46 3.93 -16.65 -12.49
C SER A 46 3.55 -16.45 -11.03
N ASP A 47 3.07 -15.25 -10.65
CA ASP A 47 2.91 -14.83 -9.26
C ASP A 47 4.17 -15.01 -8.39
N GLU A 48 5.33 -15.14 -9.04
CA GLU A 48 6.63 -15.34 -8.40
C GLU A 48 7.38 -14.01 -8.34
N GLY A 49 7.55 -13.43 -7.14
CA GLY A 49 8.43 -12.29 -6.91
C GLY A 49 7.88 -11.21 -5.99
N ASP A 50 8.34 -9.98 -6.20
CA ASP A 50 8.06 -8.82 -5.32
C ASP A 50 6.70 -8.15 -5.58
N GLY A 51 5.87 -8.72 -6.47
CA GLY A 51 4.55 -8.20 -6.82
C GLY A 51 4.60 -6.79 -7.38
N PHE A 52 5.09 -6.61 -8.62
CA PHE A 52 5.22 -5.29 -9.23
C PHE A 52 3.88 -4.54 -9.32
N LEU A 53 3.95 -3.22 -9.16
CA LEU A 53 2.80 -2.32 -9.24
C LEU A 53 3.01 -1.29 -10.34
N THR A 54 1.91 -0.76 -10.86
CA THR A 54 1.91 0.44 -11.68
C THR A 54 1.41 1.61 -10.85
N VAL A 55 2.20 2.68 -10.75
CA VAL A 55 1.82 3.94 -10.12
C VAL A 55 1.59 4.98 -11.20
N THR A 56 0.42 5.61 -11.21
CA THR A 56 0.05 6.64 -12.19
C THR A 56 -0.40 7.90 -11.47
N PHE A 57 0.33 9.00 -11.67
CA PHE A 57 -0.05 10.31 -11.16
C PHE A 57 -1.05 11.00 -12.12
N PRO A 58 -1.93 11.87 -11.62
CA PRO A 58 -2.83 12.65 -12.48
C PRO A 58 -2.06 13.44 -13.54
N GLY A 59 -2.38 13.22 -14.83
CA GLY A 59 -1.70 13.86 -15.97
C GLY A 59 -0.28 13.36 -16.25
N GLY A 60 0.21 12.37 -15.49
CA GLY A 60 1.55 11.80 -15.61
C GLY A 60 1.60 10.47 -16.36
N HIS A 61 2.82 9.99 -16.58
CA HIS A 61 3.07 8.66 -17.14
C HIS A 61 3.02 7.59 -16.05
N ALA A 62 2.50 6.43 -16.41
CA ALA A 62 2.52 5.25 -15.56
C ALA A 62 3.95 4.74 -15.35
N MET A 63 4.34 4.45 -14.10
CA MET A 63 5.64 3.87 -13.75
C MET A 63 5.48 2.51 -13.09
N LYS A 64 6.34 1.56 -13.45
CA LYS A 64 6.40 0.23 -12.82
C LYS A 64 7.34 0.29 -11.62
N VAL A 65 6.87 -0.18 -10.46
CA VAL A 65 7.63 -0.14 -9.20
C VAL A 65 7.63 -1.50 -8.50
N ASN A 66 8.64 -1.73 -7.66
CA ASN A 66 8.68 -2.88 -6.75
C ASN A 66 7.57 -2.73 -5.70
N GLY A 67 6.61 -3.66 -5.67
CA GLY A 67 5.43 -3.52 -4.83
C GLY A 67 5.71 -3.63 -3.34
N ARG A 68 6.58 -4.57 -2.93
CA ARG A 68 6.98 -4.72 -1.52
C ARG A 68 7.65 -3.47 -0.97
N LEU A 69 8.61 -2.92 -1.72
CA LEU A 69 9.28 -1.68 -1.33
C LEU A 69 8.30 -0.50 -1.28
N TYR A 70 7.42 -0.40 -2.29
CA TYR A 70 6.40 0.65 -2.33
C TYR A 70 5.46 0.57 -1.12
N LEU A 71 4.97 -0.63 -0.78
CA LEU A 71 4.13 -0.85 0.40
C LEU A 71 4.87 -0.45 1.69
N HIS A 72 6.14 -0.84 1.82
CA HIS A 72 6.92 -0.49 3.01
C HIS A 72 7.07 1.03 3.18
N LEU A 73 7.33 1.77 2.10
CA LEU A 73 7.38 3.23 2.12
C LEU A 73 6.03 3.83 2.54
N GLN A 74 4.92 3.30 2.03
CA GLN A 74 3.58 3.77 2.37
C GLN A 74 3.19 3.45 3.83
N ILE A 75 3.65 2.32 4.40
CA ILE A 75 3.48 2.02 5.82
C ILE A 75 4.23 3.03 6.68
N ILE A 76 5.46 3.40 6.31
CA ILE A 76 6.24 4.42 7.02
C ILE A 76 5.51 5.77 6.99
N GLU A 77 4.95 6.15 5.84
CA GLU A 77 4.17 7.38 5.70
C GLU A 77 2.92 7.38 6.60
N SER A 78 2.10 6.32 6.55
CA SER A 78 0.92 6.17 7.41
C SER A 78 1.28 6.25 8.89
N ALA A 79 2.34 5.53 9.30
CA ALA A 79 2.78 5.52 10.70
C ALA A 79 3.29 6.89 11.19
N ARG A 80 3.87 7.71 10.30
CA ARG A 80 4.26 9.09 10.64
C ARG A 80 3.05 9.97 10.83
N PHE A 81 2.08 9.88 9.92
CA PHE A 81 0.85 10.65 10.01
C PHE A 81 0.10 10.36 11.31
N GLU A 82 -0.02 9.09 11.70
CA GLU A 82 -0.64 8.71 12.97
C GLU A 82 0.14 9.21 14.19
N ALA A 83 1.48 9.15 14.15
CA ALA A 83 2.32 9.61 15.26
C ALA A 83 2.33 11.13 15.41
N ASP A 84 2.17 11.90 14.32
CA ASP A 84 2.06 13.36 14.38
C ASP A 84 0.70 13.81 14.95
N GLY A 85 -0.34 12.96 14.85
CA GLY A 85 -1.68 13.20 15.39
C GLY A 85 -1.92 12.69 16.81
N ASP A 86 -1.04 11.83 17.34
CA ASP A 86 -1.10 11.28 18.70
C ASP A 86 -0.06 12.00 19.58
N ASP A 87 -0.43 12.43 20.79
CA ASP A 87 0.40 13.26 21.71
C ASP A 87 1.58 12.46 22.33
N GLY A 88 2.33 11.70 21.52
CA GLY A 88 3.59 11.07 21.88
C GLY A 88 3.50 9.68 22.51
N ASN A 89 2.34 9.01 22.47
CA ASN A 89 2.17 7.68 23.09
C ASN A 89 2.83 6.53 22.32
N ILE A 90 3.05 6.68 21.00
CA ILE A 90 3.61 5.63 20.15
C ILE A 90 4.73 6.19 19.28
N THR A 91 5.87 5.50 19.20
CA THR A 91 6.94 5.89 18.28
C THR A 91 6.64 5.41 16.86
N VAL A 92 7.08 6.18 15.86
CA VAL A 92 6.93 5.81 14.43
C VAL A 92 7.46 4.40 14.15
N SER A 93 8.61 4.01 14.72
CA SER A 93 9.20 2.70 14.50
C SER A 93 8.36 1.56 15.08
N GLN A 94 7.79 1.74 16.27
CA GLN A 94 6.85 0.78 16.87
C GLN A 94 5.60 0.65 16.00
N ARG A 95 5.07 1.76 15.50
CA ARG A 95 3.87 1.75 14.67
C ARG A 95 4.10 1.09 13.31
N VAL A 96 5.23 1.38 12.66
CA VAL A 96 5.65 0.71 11.41
C VAL A 96 5.72 -0.80 11.59
N ALA A 97 6.33 -1.28 12.68
CA ALA A 97 6.43 -2.71 12.96
C ALA A 97 5.04 -3.36 13.16
N GLN A 98 4.16 -2.70 13.91
CA GLN A 98 2.79 -3.17 14.12
C GLN A 98 1.98 -3.24 12.83
N LEU A 99 1.98 -2.16 12.03
CA LEU A 99 1.27 -2.11 10.74
C LEU A 99 1.82 -3.16 9.77
N SER A 100 3.14 -3.24 9.65
CA SER A 100 3.80 -4.19 8.76
C SER A 100 3.41 -5.63 9.10
N GLU A 101 3.46 -5.99 10.40
CA GLU A 101 3.09 -7.34 10.83
C GLU A 101 1.59 -7.62 10.65
N HIS A 102 0.74 -6.64 10.93
CA HIS A 102 -0.71 -6.76 10.74
C HIS A 102 -1.06 -7.02 9.27
N LEU A 103 -0.56 -6.18 8.36
CA LEU A 103 -0.84 -6.31 6.92
C LEU A 103 -0.22 -7.58 6.36
N ARG A 104 0.99 -7.95 6.80
CA ARG A 104 1.66 -9.19 6.41
C ARG A 104 0.80 -10.41 6.71
N ARG A 105 0.27 -10.52 7.93
CA ARG A 105 -0.59 -11.63 8.34
C ARG A 105 -1.93 -11.61 7.61
N LYS A 106 -2.55 -10.43 7.51
CA LYS A 106 -3.90 -10.28 6.92
C LYS A 106 -3.94 -10.62 5.43
N TYR A 107 -2.86 -10.31 4.71
CA TYR A 107 -2.78 -10.47 3.25
C TYR A 107 -1.74 -11.51 2.81
N GLU A 108 -1.25 -12.37 3.70
CA GLU A 108 -0.32 -13.46 3.39
C GLU A 108 0.94 -13.00 2.61
N LEU A 109 1.48 -11.84 2.98
CA LEU A 109 2.64 -11.23 2.30
C LEU A 109 3.96 -11.82 2.85
N ASN A 110 4.24 -13.09 2.54
CA ASN A 110 5.43 -13.80 3.04
C ASN A 110 6.74 -13.15 2.62
#